data_AF-A0A7C5HEW7-F1
#
_entry.id   AF-A0A7C5HEW7-F1
#
_cell.length_a   1.000
_cell.length_b   1.000
_cell.length_c   1.000
_cell.angle_alpha   90.00
_cell.angle_beta   90.00
_cell.angle_gamma   90.00
#
_symmetry.space_group_name_H-M   'P 1'
#
loop_
_entity.id
_entity.type
_entity.pdbx_description
1 polymer ?
#
loop_
_entity_poly.entity_id
_entity_poly.type
_entity_poly.pdbx_seq_one_letter_code
_entity_poly.pdbx_strand_id
1 'polypeptide(L)' 'MEKFMNPLTNNIKFLKGVGENRAKLLTKLHIYTISDLMEHFPRDYINRKSEVKIQNLEFEKQAAIIGNIVSIEKKNYG' A
#
# COMPACT_ATOMS: atom_id res chain seq x y z
N MET A 1 -14.29 22.12 -30.34
CA MET A 1 -13.81 20.74 -30.17
C MET A 1 -13.15 20.68 -28.81
N GLU A 2 -13.83 20.17 -27.78
CA GLU A 2 -13.23 20.05 -26.44
C GLU A 2 -12.12 19.00 -26.51
N LYS A 3 -10.89 19.45 -26.30
CA LYS A 3 -9.73 18.57 -26.19
C LYS A 3 -9.83 17.91 -24.82
N PHE A 4 -10.30 16.66 -24.76
CA PHE A 4 -10.30 15.89 -23.52
C PHE A 4 -8.85 15.83 -23.01
N MET A 5 -8.59 16.54 -21.91
CA MET A 5 -7.29 16.59 -21.28
C MET A 5 -6.99 15.19 -20.72
N ASN A 6 -5.92 14.55 -21.20
CA ASN A 6 -5.59 13.20 -20.79
C ASN A 6 -5.12 13.20 -19.31
N PRO A 7 -5.91 12.63 -18.37
CA PRO A 7 -5.58 12.67 -16.95
C PRO A 7 -4.25 11.99 -16.62
N LEU A 8 -3.80 11.04 -17.45
CA LEU A 8 -2.55 10.31 -17.23
C LEU A 8 -1.32 11.23 -17.26
N THR A 9 -1.39 12.33 -18.01
CA THR A 9 -0.31 13.33 -18.11
C THR A 9 -0.34 14.36 -16.98
N ASN A 10 -1.36 14.35 -16.13
CA ASN A 10 -1.46 15.30 -15.03
C ASN A 10 -0.36 15.04 -14.01
N ASN A 11 0.12 16.11 -13.39
CA ASN A 11 1.01 16.01 -12.24
C ASN A 11 0.35 15.14 -11.15
N ILE A 12 1.15 14.27 -10.54
CA ILE A 12 0.69 13.27 -9.58
C ILE A 12 -0.06 13.88 -8.37
N LYS A 13 0.18 15.14 -8.03
CA LYS A 13 -0.52 15.86 -6.95
C LYS A 13 -2.02 16.09 -7.19
N PHE A 14 -2.48 15.95 -8.44
CA PHE A 14 -3.90 16.06 -8.76
C PHE A 14 -4.64 14.72 -8.61
N LEU A 15 -3.93 13.64 -8.33
CA LEU A 15 -4.54 12.38 -7.95
C LEU A 15 -5.16 12.51 -6.54
N LYS A 16 -6.42 12.13 -6.42
CA LYS A 16 -7.15 12.14 -5.13
C LYS A 16 -6.34 11.37 -4.08
N GLY A 17 -6.07 12.01 -2.95
CA GLY A 17 -5.28 11.43 -1.85
C GLY A 17 -3.77 11.70 -1.94
N VAL A 18 -3.28 12.34 -3.01
CA VAL A 18 -1.88 12.78 -3.15
C VAL A 18 -1.78 14.29 -3.00
N GLY A 19 -1.62 14.78 -1.77
CA GLY A 19 -1.26 16.18 -1.52
C GLY A 19 0.23 16.47 -1.76
N GLU A 20 0.65 17.72 -1.60
CA GLU A 20 2.03 18.20 -1.82
C GLU A 20 3.10 17.34 -1.10
N ASN A 21 2.84 16.92 0.15
CA ASN A 21 3.79 16.07 0.90
C ASN A 21 3.98 14.69 0.26
N ARG A 22 2.90 14.06 -0.23
CA ARG A 22 2.99 12.76 -0.90
C ARG A 22 3.60 12.90 -2.29
N ALA A 23 3.28 13.96 -3.02
CA ALA A 23 3.88 14.26 -4.31
C ALA A 23 5.41 14.36 -4.20
N LYS A 24 5.93 15.08 -3.19
CA LYS A 24 7.38 15.17 -2.93
C LYS A 24 8.04 13.81 -2.69
N LEU A 25 7.38 12.90 -1.98
CA LEU A 25 7.89 11.55 -1.75
C LEU A 25 7.89 10.70 -3.03
N LEU A 26 6.83 10.80 -3.83
CA LEU A 26 6.71 10.09 -5.12
C LEU A 26 7.74 10.58 -6.13
N THR A 27 8.02 11.89 -6.16
CA THR A 27 9.07 12.49 -7.00
C THR A 27 10.46 11.93 -6.68
N LYS A 28 10.75 11.59 -5.42
CA LYS A 28 12.03 10.92 -5.04
C LYS A 28 12.14 9.51 -5.61
N LEU A 29 11.02 8.91 -6.00
CA LEU A 29 10.94 7.61 -6.68
C LEU A 29 10.82 7.77 -8.21
N HIS A 30 11.06 8.97 -8.74
CA HIS A 30 10.87 9.33 -10.16
C HIS A 30 9.43 9.20 -10.68
N ILE A 31 8.44 9.37 -9.80
CA ILE A 31 7.01 9.37 -10.15
C ILE A 31 6.53 10.82 -10.15
N TYR A 32 6.22 11.35 -11.34
CA TYR A 32 5.83 12.75 -11.55
C TYR A 32 4.40 12.88 -12.08
N THR A 33 3.94 11.91 -12.88
CA THR A 33 2.61 11.88 -13.49
C THR A 33 1.76 10.72 -12.97
N ILE A 34 0.46 10.74 -13.27
CA ILE A 34 -0.43 9.62 -12.98
C ILE A 34 -0.01 8.37 -13.79
N SER A 35 0.48 8.54 -15.02
CA SER A 35 1.03 7.43 -15.83
C SER A 35 2.21 6.76 -15.15
N ASP A 36 3.16 7.54 -14.62
CA ASP A 36 4.34 7.01 -13.94
C ASP A 36 3.95 6.15 -12.73
N LEU A 37 2.91 6.56 -11.98
CA LEU A 37 2.43 5.79 -10.84
C LEU A 37 1.77 4.48 -11.26
N MET A 38 1.02 4.48 -12.38
CA MET A 38 0.37 3.29 -12.90
C MET A 38 1.37 2.23 -13.36
N GLU A 39 2.52 2.66 -13.89
CA GLU A 39 3.62 1.79 -14.33
C GLU A 39 4.61 1.45 -13.19
N HIS A 40 4.44 2.06 -12.01
CA HIS A 40 5.24 1.73 -10.83
C HIS A 40 4.67 0.52 -10.09
N PHE A 41 4.98 -0.67 -10.62
CA PHE A 41 4.51 -1.93 -10.04
C PHE A 41 5.09 -2.20 -8.64
N PRO A 42 4.30 -2.80 -7.72
CA PRO A 42 4.79 -3.29 -6.44
C PRO A 42 5.98 -4.23 -6.61
N ARG A 43 6.94 -4.17 -5.67
CA ARG A 43 8.05 -5.12 -5.60
C ARG A 43 7.56 -6.55 -5.36
N ASP A 44 6.53 -6.71 -4.53
CA ASP A 44 5.96 -7.99 -4.16
C ASP A 44 4.49 -7.84 -3.78
N TYR A 45 3.72 -8.92 -3.90
CA TYR A 45 2.30 -8.98 -3.58
C TYR A 45 2.08 -9.95 -2.42
N ILE A 46 1.86 -9.40 -1.22
CA ILE A 46 1.56 -10.21 -0.04
C ILE A 46 0.09 -10.64 -0.08
N ASN A 47 -0.14 -11.95 -0.21
CA ASN A 47 -1.47 -12.53 -0.10
C ASN A 47 -1.88 -12.67 1.38
N ARG A 48 -2.93 -11.93 1.79
CA ARG A 48 -3.43 -11.92 3.17
C ARG A 48 -4.67 -12.79 3.38
N LYS A 49 -4.97 -13.73 2.49
CA LYS A 49 -6.05 -14.70 2.73
C LYS A 49 -5.69 -15.58 3.92
N SER A 50 -6.57 -15.62 4.91
CA SER A 50 -6.40 -16.40 6.14
C SER A 50 -6.86 -17.84 5.94
N GLU A 51 -6.18 -18.59 5.08
CA GLU A 51 -6.56 -19.96 4.71
C GLU A 51 -5.96 -21.03 5.63
N VAL A 52 -4.93 -20.68 6.42
CA VAL A 52 -4.16 -21.63 7.24
C VAL A 52 -4.59 -21.53 8.70
N LYS A 53 -4.99 -22.66 9.30
CA LYS A 53 -5.22 -22.77 10.75
C LYS A 53 -3.89 -22.63 11.49
N ILE A 54 -3.89 -22.04 12.69
CA ILE A 54 -2.68 -21.84 13.52
C ILE A 54 -1.88 -23.15 13.71
N GLN A 55 -2.56 -24.27 13.91
CA GLN A 55 -1.93 -25.59 14.08
C GLN A 55 -1.17 -26.09 12.84
N ASN A 56 -1.42 -25.51 11.66
CA ASN A 56 -0.84 -25.91 10.38
C ASN A 56 0.17 -24.87 9.87
N LEU A 57 0.66 -23.97 10.73
CA LEU A 57 1.67 -23.01 10.34
C LEU A 57 3.00 -23.71 10.04
N GLU A 58 3.70 -23.20 9.02
CA GLU A 58 5.02 -23.69 8.62
C GLU A 58 6.08 -22.68 9.03
N PHE A 59 7.23 -23.19 9.47
CA PHE A 59 8.38 -22.35 9.81
C PHE A 59 8.81 -21.50 8.61
N GLU A 60 9.19 -20.25 8.88
CA GLU A 60 9.63 -19.25 7.87
C GLU A 60 8.61 -18.86 6.79
N LYS A 61 7.37 -19.37 6.82
CA LYS A 61 6.30 -18.91 5.94
C LYS A 61 5.48 -17.80 6.58
N GLN A 62 5.21 -16.75 5.81
CA GLN A 62 4.24 -15.72 6.21
C GLN A 62 2.82 -16.30 6.18
N ALA A 63 2.03 -16.00 7.21
CA ALA A 63 0.63 -16.37 7.29
C ALA A 63 -0.22 -15.21 7.82
N ALA A 64 -1.44 -15.09 7.30
CA ALA A 64 -2.48 -14.22 7.84
C ALA A 64 -3.40 -15.04 8.76
N ILE A 65 -3.77 -14.50 9.92
CA ILE A 65 -4.56 -15.18 10.95
C ILE A 65 -5.78 -14.32 11.31
N ILE A 66 -6.93 -14.95 11.46
CA ILE A 66 -8.16 -14.35 12.01
C ILE A 66 -8.42 -14.96 13.39
N GLY A 67 -8.73 -14.12 14.38
CA GLY A 67 -9.02 -14.56 15.74
C GLY A 67 -9.76 -13.50 16.54
N ASN A 68 -10.23 -13.89 17.72
CA ASN A 68 -10.87 -12.99 18.67
C ASN A 68 -9.84 -12.49 19.68
N ILE A 69 -9.92 -11.21 20.01
CA ILE A 69 -9.11 -10.64 21.09
C ILE A 69 -9.73 -11.09 22.42
N VAL A 70 -8.97 -11.84 23.23
CA VAL A 70 -9.44 -12.39 24.51
C VAL A 70 -8.95 -11.60 25.72
N SER A 71 -7.81 -10.92 25.60
CA SER A 71 -7.26 -10.08 26.65
C SER A 71 -6.29 -9.04 26.05
N ILE A 72 -6.12 -7.93 26.75
CA ILE A 72 -5.14 -6.89 26.42
C ILE A 72 -4.41 -6.54 27.72
N GLU A 73 -3.08 -6.62 27.71
CA GLU A 73 -2.23 -6.22 28.84
C GLU A 73 -1.31 -5.08 28.39
N LYS A 74 -1.17 -4.04 29.22
CA LYS A 74 -0.23 -2.94 28.99
C LYS A 74 0.96 -3.11 29.92
N LYS A 75 2.15 -3.38 29.36
CA LYS A 75 3.42 -3.34 30.11
C LYS A 75 4.09 -1.99 29.93
N ASN A 76 4.28 -1.28 31.04
CA ASN A 76 5.10 -0.07 31.06
C ASN A 76 6.55 -0.50 31.22
N TYR A 77 7.33 -0.40 30.14
CA TYR A 77 8.78 -0.38 30.25
C TYR A 77 9.13 1.05 30.68
N GLY A 78 9.56 1.19 31.93
CA GLY A 78 9.97 2.46 32.53
C GLY A 78 11.18 3.08 31.84
#